data_AF-F3FNH6-F1
#
_entry.id   AF-F3FNH6-F1
#
_cell.length_a   1.000
_cell.length_b   1.000
_cell.length_c   1.000
_cell.angle_alpha   90.00
_cell.angle_beta   90.00
_cell.angle_gamma   90.00
#
_symmetry.space_group_name_H-M   'P 1'
#
loop_
_entity.id
_entity.type
_entity.pdbx_description
1 polymer ?
#
loop_
_entity_poly.entity_id
_entity_poly.type
_entity_poly.pdbx_seq_one_letter_code
_entity_poly.pdbx_strand_id
1 'polypeptide(L)'
;MSTPQSPASRTHEQKARRAVVATVIGNGLEWFDFTVYSFFSVIIAKVFFPTGSELTSYLLALATFGVGFFMRPVGGIVLGIYSDKRGRKAALSLTILLMALGTLIIGLTPGFAQIGYLAPLLIVLAR
;
A
#
# COMPACT_ATOMS: atom_id res chain seq x y z
N MET A 1 -44.13 -22.42 11.55
CA MET A 1 -43.40 -22.28 12.83
C MET A 1 -42.02 -21.74 12.51
N SER A 2 -41.90 -20.42 12.37
CA SER A 2 -40.65 -19.72 12.04
C SER A 2 -39.84 -19.57 13.31
N THR A 3 -38.77 -20.34 13.45
CA THR A 3 -37.82 -20.20 14.56
C THR A 3 -37.26 -18.77 14.57
N PRO A 4 -37.36 -18.02 15.67
CA PRO A 4 -36.78 -16.69 15.76
C PRO A 4 -35.25 -16.84 15.69
N GLN A 5 -34.65 -16.33 14.62
CA GLN A 5 -33.20 -16.24 14.48
C GLN A 5 -32.64 -15.43 15.64
N SER A 6 -31.84 -16.08 16.49
CA SER A 6 -31.22 -15.48 17.67
C SER A 6 -30.40 -14.23 17.27
N PRO A 7 -30.56 -13.08 17.95
CA PRO A 7 -29.93 -11.81 17.58
C PRO A 7 -28.39 -11.85 17.53
N ALA A 8 -27.76 -12.86 18.12
CA ALA A 8 -26.32 -13.08 18.09
C ALA A 8 -25.78 -13.49 16.71
N SER A 9 -26.55 -14.19 15.87
CA SER A 9 -26.05 -14.65 14.55
C SER A 9 -25.89 -13.51 13.55
N ARG A 10 -26.83 -12.56 13.56
CA ARG A 10 -26.83 -11.38 12.66
C ARG A 10 -25.64 -10.45 12.88
N THR A 11 -25.19 -10.31 14.13
CA THR A 11 -24.06 -9.43 14.47
C THR A 11 -22.72 -10.01 14.02
N HIS A 12 -22.55 -11.33 14.09
CA HIS A 12 -21.35 -12.01 13.57
C HIS A 12 -21.28 -11.95 12.05
N GLU A 13 -22.40 -12.16 11.36
CA GLU A 13 -22.49 -12.09 9.90
C GLU A 13 -22.21 -10.67 9.37
N GLN A 14 -22.76 -9.63 10.01
CA GLN A 14 -22.46 -8.22 9.67
C GLN A 14 -20.98 -7.87 9.88
N LYS A 15 -20.36 -8.33 10.97
CA LYS A 15 -18.92 -8.09 11.22
C LYS A 15 -18.04 -8.80 10.19
N ALA A 16 -18.37 -10.05 9.84
CA ALA A 16 -17.68 -10.81 8.81
C ALA A 16 -17.79 -10.14 7.43
N ARG A 17 -19.01 -9.73 7.02
CA ARG A 17 -19.23 -9.02 5.75
C ARG A 17 -18.42 -7.72 5.67
N ARG A 18 -18.37 -6.95 6.77
CA ARG A 18 -17.60 -5.71 6.84
C ARG A 18 -16.09 -5.95 6.75
N ALA A 19 -15.59 -7.04 7.35
CA ALA A 19 -14.19 -7.43 7.24
C ALA A 19 -13.83 -7.83 5.80
N VAL A 20 -14.67 -8.63 5.13
CA VAL A 20 -14.46 -9.02 3.73
C VAL A 20 -14.40 -7.80 2.82
N VAL A 21 -15.36 -6.88 2.96
CA VAL A 21 -15.37 -5.63 2.16
C VAL A 21 -14.10 -4.80 2.39
N ALA A 22 -13.64 -4.68 3.64
CA ALA A 22 -12.39 -3.97 3.95
C ALA A 22 -11.17 -4.63 3.31
N THR A 23 -11.09 -5.97 3.33
CA THR A 23 -10.00 -6.73 2.68
C THR A 23 -10.02 -6.54 1.16
N VAL A 24 -11.20 -6.56 0.53
CA VAL A 24 -11.35 -6.35 -0.91
C VAL A 24 -10.93 -4.94 -1.31
N ILE A 25 -11.35 -3.92 -0.55
CA ILE A 25 -10.95 -2.52 -0.79
C ILE A 25 -9.44 -2.38 -0.62
N GLY A 26 -8.85 -2.95 0.44
CA GLY A 26 -7.40 -2.91 0.66
C GLY A 26 -6.62 -3.55 -0.49
N ASN A 27 -7.02 -4.75 -0.92
CA ASN A 27 -6.42 -5.40 -2.08
C ASN A 27 -6.60 -4.60 -3.37
N GLY A 28 -7.78 -3.98 -3.57
CA GLY A 28 -8.01 -3.09 -4.71
C GLY A 28 -7.10 -1.86 -4.71
N LEU A 29 -6.88 -1.25 -3.54
CA LEU A 29 -5.97 -0.12 -3.39
C LEU A 29 -4.51 -0.50 -3.65
N GLU A 30 -4.07 -1.67 -3.19
CA GLU A 30 -2.75 -2.20 -3.53
C GLU A 30 -2.58 -2.33 -5.05
N TRP A 31 -3.54 -2.99 -5.72
CA TRP A 31 -3.51 -3.15 -7.17
C TRP A 31 -3.54 -1.82 -7.91
N PHE A 32 -4.38 -0.89 -7.46
CA PHE A 32 -4.44 0.46 -8.02
C PHE A 32 -3.07 1.15 -7.94
N ASP A 33 -2.44 1.12 -6.77
CA ASP A 33 -1.13 1.75 -6.55
C ASP A 33 -0.03 1.11 -7.42
N PHE A 34 -0.01 -0.22 -7.58
CA PHE A 34 0.93 -0.89 -8.48
C PHE A 34 0.70 -0.56 -9.95
N THR A 35 -0.57 -0.50 -10.38
CA THR A 35 -0.91 -0.15 -11.76
C THR A 35 -0.50 1.29 -12.04
N VAL A 36 -0.82 2.23 -11.15
CA VAL A 36 -0.44 3.64 -11.29
C VAL A 36 1.09 3.78 -11.34
N TYR A 37 1.82 3.18 -10.40
CA TYR A 37 3.28 3.23 -10.42
C TYR A 37 3.87 2.64 -11.70
N SER A 38 3.37 1.49 -12.15
CA SER A 38 3.87 0.84 -13.37
C SER A 38 3.63 1.71 -14.61
N PHE A 39 2.44 2.32 -14.71
CA PHE A 39 2.08 3.20 -15.81
C PHE A 39 2.95 4.47 -15.84
N PHE A 40 3.21 5.04 -14.66
CA PHE A 40 4.03 6.25 -14.52
C PHE A 40 5.52 5.98 -14.30
N SER A 41 5.99 4.73 -14.33
CA SER A 41 7.37 4.34 -13.98
C SER A 41 8.43 5.09 -14.81
N VAL A 42 8.18 5.29 -16.11
CA VAL A 42 9.07 6.04 -17.00
C VAL A 42 9.20 7.51 -16.57
N ILE A 43 8.09 8.12 -16.15
CA ILE A 43 8.07 9.50 -15.65
C ILE A 43 8.75 9.57 -14.28
N ILE A 44 8.46 8.61 -13.40
CA ILE A 44 9.07 8.51 -12.07
C ILE A 44 10.60 8.37 -12.19
N ALA A 45 11.08 7.54 -13.11
CA ALA A 45 12.50 7.36 -13.40
C ALA A 45 13.18 8.69 -13.76
N LYS A 46 12.57 9.49 -14.64
CA LYS A 46 13.14 10.78 -15.09
C LYS A 46 13.06 11.87 -14.02
N VAL A 47 11.97 11.92 -13.25
CA VAL A 47 11.68 13.01 -12.30
C VAL A 47 12.34 12.79 -10.94
N PHE A 48 12.36 11.55 -10.43
CA PHE A 48 12.84 11.23 -9.09
C PHE A 48 14.23 10.60 -9.09
N PHE A 49 14.63 9.95 -10.19
CA PHE A 49 15.95 9.32 -10.31
C PHE A 49 16.75 9.91 -11.47
N PRO A 50 17.02 11.23 -11.53
CA PRO A 50 17.87 11.77 -12.59
C PRO A 50 19.30 11.27 -12.38
N THR A 51 19.66 10.23 -13.12
CA THR A 51 21.01 9.73 -13.19
C THR A 51 21.59 10.19 -14.52
N GLY A 52 22.92 10.40 -14.60
CA GLY A 52 23.56 10.85 -15.85
C GLY A 52 23.39 9.90 -17.04
N SER A 53 22.72 8.75 -16.86
CA SER A 53 22.42 7.75 -17.88
C SER A 53 20.95 7.35 -17.79
N GLU A 54 20.17 7.50 -18.88
CA GLU A 54 18.74 7.15 -18.89
C GLU A 54 18.48 5.68 -18.48
N LEU A 55 19.38 4.77 -18.84
CA LEU A 55 19.27 3.36 -18.52
C LEU A 55 19.32 3.12 -17.00
N THR A 56 20.19 3.83 -16.28
CA THR A 56 20.32 3.68 -14.83
C THR A 56 19.08 4.22 -14.10
N SER A 57 18.48 5.31 -14.60
CA SER A 57 17.23 5.87 -14.07
C SER A 57 16.07 4.87 -14.18
N TYR A 58 15.92 4.20 -15.32
CA TYR A 58 14.90 3.16 -15.49
C TYR A 58 15.16 1.94 -14.61
N LEU A 59 16.42 1.51 -14.48
CA LEU A 59 16.79 0.42 -13.59
C LEU A 59 16.48 0.74 -12.13
N LEU A 60 16.68 1.97 -11.67
CA LEU A 60 16.34 2.39 -10.30
C LEU A 60 14.83 2.44 -10.06
N ALA A 61 14.05 2.92 -11.03
CA ALA A 61 12.59 2.87 -10.95
C ALA A 61 12.06 1.42 -10.92
N LEU A 62 12.68 0.52 -11.70
CA LEU A 62 12.38 -0.92 -11.66
C LEU A 62 12.82 -1.55 -10.33
N ALA A 63 13.99 -1.17 -9.80
CA ALA A 63 14.45 -1.65 -8.50
C ALA A 63 13.51 -1.23 -7.38
N THR A 64 13.01 0.02 -7.42
CA THR A 64 12.01 0.53 -6.48
C THR A 64 10.69 -0.25 -6.57
N PHE A 65 10.27 -0.63 -7.78
CA PHE A 65 9.15 -1.57 -7.95
C PHE A 65 9.42 -2.93 -7.30
N GLY A 66 10.65 -3.46 -7.46
CA GLY A 66 11.11 -4.69 -6.82
C GLY A 66 11.12 -4.63 -5.29
N VAL A 67 11.49 -3.48 -4.71
CA VAL A 67 11.42 -3.26 -3.25
C VAL A 67 9.99 -3.44 -2.74
N GLY A 68 8.99 -2.95 -3.47
CA GLY A 68 7.57 -3.15 -3.12
C GLY A 68 7.18 -4.63 -3.00
N PHE A 69 7.74 -5.51 -3.86
CA PHE A 69 7.50 -6.96 -3.74
C PHE A 69 8.12 -7.57 -2.48
N PHE A 70 9.27 -7.05 -2.03
CA PHE A 70 9.91 -7.50 -0.80
C PHE A 70 9.22 -6.94 0.45
N MET A 71 8.73 -5.70 0.38
CA MET A 71 8.03 -5.06 1.49
C MET A 71 6.68 -5.70 1.79
N ARG A 72 6.00 -6.30 0.81
CA ARG A 72 4.72 -6.99 1.05
C ARG A 72 4.83 -8.18 2.03
N PRO A 73 5.74 -9.15 1.87
CA PRO A 73 5.99 -10.19 2.87
C PRO A 73 6.34 -9.62 4.26
N VAL A 74 7.21 -8.61 4.31
CA VAL A 74 7.61 -7.97 5.57
C VAL A 74 6.41 -7.31 6.25
N GLY A 75 5.63 -6.52 5.50
CA GLY A 75 4.40 -5.90 5.96
C GLY A 75 3.37 -6.93 6.41
N GLY A 76 3.22 -8.03 5.68
CA GLY A 76 2.34 -9.14 6.04
C GLY A 76 2.73 -9.80 7.37
N ILE A 77 4.02 -10.00 7.62
CA ILE A 77 4.52 -10.54 8.90
C ILE A 77 4.27 -9.54 10.04
N VAL A 78 4.64 -8.27 9.86
CA VAL A 78 4.49 -7.22 10.88
C VAL A 78 3.01 -7.00 11.22
N LEU A 79 2.16 -6.85 10.20
CA LEU A 79 0.72 -6.67 10.36
C LEU A 79 0.03 -7.94 10.85
N GLY A 80 0.56 -9.13 10.52
CA GLY A 80 0.11 -10.41 11.07
C GLY A 80 0.34 -10.50 12.57
N ILE A 81 1.57 -10.25 13.03
CA ILE A 81 1.89 -10.21 14.47
C ILE A 81 1.06 -9.13 15.18
N TYR A 82 0.84 -7.98 14.55
CA TYR A 82 -0.01 -6.92 15.08
C TYR A 82 -1.49 -7.34 15.18
N SER A 83 -2.01 -8.02 14.16
CA SER A 83 -3.35 -8.58 14.11
C SER A 83 -3.58 -9.58 15.23
N ASP A 84 -2.59 -10.42 15.53
CA ASP A 84 -2.70 -11.42 16.60
C ASP A 84 -2.74 -10.78 17.99
N LYS A 85 -2.01 -9.67 18.19
CA LYS A 85 -1.96 -8.96 19.48
C LYS A 85 -3.13 -7.99 19.72
N ARG A 86 -3.59 -7.26 18.70
CA ARG A 86 -4.59 -6.18 18.82
C ARG A 86 -5.91 -6.46 18.09
N GLY A 87 -6.01 -7.62 17.45
CA GLY A 87 -7.20 -8.08 16.73
C GLY A 87 -7.26 -7.62 15.28
N ARG A 88 -7.92 -8.44 14.46
CA ARG A 88 -8.03 -8.27 12.99
C ARG A 88 -8.59 -6.91 12.55
N LYS A 89 -9.54 -6.34 13.31
CA LYS A 89 -10.13 -5.03 12.98
C LYS A 89 -9.10 -3.90 13.06
N ALA A 90 -8.25 -3.90 14.09
CA ALA A 90 -7.21 -2.89 14.26
C ALA A 90 -6.14 -3.02 13.18
N ALA A 91 -5.77 -4.25 12.81
CA ALA A 91 -4.84 -4.50 11.71
C ALA A 91 -5.38 -4.01 10.36
N LEU A 92 -6.62 -4.36 10.01
CA LEU A 92 -7.27 -3.89 8.77
C LEU A 92 -7.29 -2.35 8.66
N SER A 93 -7.63 -1.66 9.76
CA SER A 93 -7.62 -0.20 9.77
C SER A 93 -6.22 0.38 9.61
N LEU A 94 -5.21 -0.24 10.22
CA LEU A 94 -3.82 0.17 10.12
C LEU A 94 -3.29 -0.02 8.70
N THR A 95 -3.60 -1.15 8.05
CA THR A 95 -3.25 -1.42 6.66
C THR A 95 -3.80 -0.35 5.72
N ILE A 96 -5.09 -0.02 5.84
CA ILE A 96 -5.73 1.00 5.01
C ILE A 96 -5.09 2.38 5.25
N LEU A 97 -4.79 2.71 6.52
CA LEU A 97 -4.14 3.98 6.87
C LEU A 97 -2.73 4.06 6.27
N LEU A 98 -1.93 2.99 6.37
CA LEU A 98 -0.58 2.93 5.82
C LEU A 98 -0.59 3.08 4.30
N MET A 99 -1.52 2.42 3.60
CA MET A 99 -1.69 2.60 2.15
C MET A 99 -2.04 4.03 1.79
N ALA A 100 -3.03 4.62 2.47
CA ALA A 100 -3.42 5.99 2.22
C ALA A 100 -2.28 6.98 2.44
N LEU A 101 -1.48 6.77 3.50
CA LEU A 101 -0.29 7.57 3.77
C LEU A 101 0.78 7.40 2.68
N GLY A 102 1.06 6.17 2.24
CA GLY A 102 2.01 5.91 1.16
C GLY A 102 1.61 6.61 -0.14
N THR A 103 0.35 6.44 -0.57
CA THR A 103 -0.16 7.12 -1.77
C THR A 103 -0.15 8.65 -1.62
N LEU A 104 -0.48 9.18 -0.44
CA LEU A 104 -0.44 10.61 -0.16
C LEU A 104 0.99 11.16 -0.25
N ILE A 105 1.97 10.47 0.34
CA ILE A 105 3.38 10.86 0.26
C ILE A 105 3.80 10.94 -1.20
N ILE A 106 3.46 9.93 -2.01
CA ILE A 106 3.85 9.90 -3.42
C ILE A 106 3.20 11.04 -4.22
N GLY A 107 1.93 11.33 -3.95
CA GLY A 107 1.22 12.45 -4.59
C GLY A 107 1.73 13.84 -4.16
N LEU A 108 2.21 13.98 -2.92
CA LEU A 108 2.73 15.24 -2.39
C LEU A 108 4.24 15.42 -2.56
N THR A 109 4.99 14.37 -2.93
CA THR A 109 6.44 14.44 -3.01
C THR A 109 6.86 15.28 -4.21
N PRO A 110 7.53 16.42 -4.00
CA PRO A 110 8.07 17.21 -5.10
C PRO A 110 9.24 16.49 -5.79
N GLY A 111 9.47 16.79 -7.07
CA GLY A 111 10.50 16.11 -7.87
C GLY A 111 11.93 16.38 -7.39
N PHE A 112 12.90 15.63 -7.94
CA PHE A 112 14.32 15.77 -7.59
C PHE A 112 14.85 17.21 -7.75
N ALA A 113 14.33 17.96 -8.74
CA ALA A 113 14.71 19.34 -8.96
C ALA A 113 14.45 20.28 -7.77
N GLN A 114 13.50 19.94 -6.88
CA GLN A 114 13.11 20.78 -5.74
C GLN A 114 13.72 20.30 -4.41
N ILE A 115 13.80 18.99 -4.18
CA ILE A 115 14.23 18.43 -2.88
C ILE A 115 15.43 17.47 -2.98
N GLY A 116 16.04 17.36 -4.17
CA GLY A 116 17.23 16.53 -4.39
C GLY A 116 17.01 15.05 -4.07
N TYR A 117 18.03 14.41 -3.47
CA TYR A 117 18.01 12.98 -3.13
C TYR A 117 16.92 12.57 -2.13
N LEU A 118 16.26 13.51 -1.47
CA LEU A 118 15.10 13.18 -0.63
C LEU A 118 13.90 12.71 -1.46
N ALA A 119 13.77 13.15 -2.72
CA ALA A 119 12.68 12.75 -3.60
C ALA A 119 12.66 11.23 -3.86
N PRO A 120 13.75 10.60 -4.35
CA PRO A 120 13.78 9.15 -4.54
C PRO A 120 13.69 8.39 -3.22
N LEU A 121 14.25 8.91 -2.12
CA LEU A 121 14.13 8.27 -0.80
C LEU A 121 12.67 8.19 -0.34
N LEU A 122 11.91 9.28 -0.48
CA LEU A 122 10.50 9.32 -0.11
C LEU A 122 9.65 8.39 -0.97
N ILE A 123 9.92 8.34 -2.28
CA ILE A 123 9.25 7.39 -3.18
C ILE A 123 9.53 5.95 -2.77
N VAL A 124 10.77 5.60 -2.41
CA VAL A 124 11.13 4.25 -1.95
C VAL A 124 10.50 3.93 -0.59
N LEU A 125 10.48 4.89 0.34
CA LEU A 125 9.90 4.69 1.68
C LEU A 125 8.38 4.59 1.68
N ALA A 126 7.72 5.21 0.71
CA ALA A 126 6.26 5.20 0.59
C ALA A 126 5.71 3.92 -0.08
N ARG A 127 6.58 2.97 -0.45
CA ARG A 127 6.27 1.69 -1.11
C ARG A 127 6.30 0.54 -0.11
#